data_AF-A0A843EID0-F1
#
_entry.id   AF-A0A843EID0-F1
#
_cell.length_a   1.000
_cell.length_b   1.000
_cell.length_c   1.000
_cell.angle_alpha   90.00
_cell.angle_beta   90.00
_cell.angle_gamma   90.00
#
_symmetry.space_group_name_H-M   'P 1'
#
loop_
_entity.id
_entity.type
_entity.pdbx_description
1 polymer ?
#
loop_
_entity_poly.entity_id
_entity_poly.type
_entity_poly.pdbx_seq_one_letter_code
_entity_poly.pdbx_strand_id
1 'polypeptide(L)'
;MKSAVLFSGGKDSVMALNYAINNGDDVEYLLSIKSQNDESYMFHVPNIHLTDLQSEAIGIPIIEVKTAGVKEEELEDLKEGFKQLKSLGIEAIYTGALFSTYQKSRIERLADEIGIEAISPYWHADPKEYMDLVIDSGFKVIISGVFADGLDE
;
A
#
# COMPACT_ATOMS: atom_id res chain seq x y z
N MET A 1 -17.02 5.75 1.57
CA MET A 1 -17.05 5.17 0.20
C MET A 1 -16.59 3.72 0.23
N LYS A 2 -16.92 2.91 -0.76
CA LYS A 2 -16.37 1.54 -0.85
C LYS A 2 -14.92 1.61 -1.29
N SER A 3 -14.01 1.16 -0.45
CA SER A 3 -12.58 1.40 -0.65
C SER A 3 -11.76 0.14 -0.43
N ALA A 4 -10.55 0.17 -0.98
CA ALA A 4 -9.50 -0.78 -0.70
C ALA A 4 -8.22 -0.06 -0.32
N VAL A 5 -7.23 -0.78 0.22
CA VAL A 5 -5.91 -0.24 0.53
C VAL A 5 -4.85 -1.04 -0.22
N LEU A 6 -3.94 -0.34 -0.92
CA LEU A 6 -2.73 -0.94 -1.45
C LEU A 6 -1.79 -1.23 -0.27
N PHE A 7 -1.69 -2.52 0.07
CA PHE A 7 -1.22 -2.99 1.36
C PHE A 7 0.07 -3.81 1.22
N SER A 8 1.12 -3.36 1.90
CA SER A 8 2.43 -4.05 1.93
C SER A 8 2.81 -4.57 3.31
N GLY A 9 2.03 -4.21 4.34
CA GLY A 9 2.31 -4.51 5.72
C GLY A 9 3.35 -3.63 6.39
N GLY A 10 4.01 -2.74 5.62
CA GLY A 10 4.83 -1.67 6.16
C GLY A 10 4.00 -0.56 6.79
N LYS A 11 4.66 0.27 7.61
CA LYS A 11 4.01 1.36 8.38
C LYS A 11 3.10 2.24 7.53
N ASP A 12 3.52 2.58 6.32
CA ASP A 12 2.83 3.57 5.49
C ASP A 12 1.49 3.03 4.97
N SER A 13 1.46 1.76 4.58
CA SER A 13 0.23 1.10 4.14
C SER A 13 -0.76 0.86 5.28
N VAL A 14 -0.25 0.53 6.47
CA VAL A 14 -1.08 0.39 7.68
C VAL A 14 -1.63 1.75 8.13
N MET A 15 -0.84 2.82 8.02
CA MET A 15 -1.31 4.17 8.30
C MET A 15 -2.36 4.65 7.29
N ALA A 16 -2.22 4.30 6.02
CA ALA A 16 -3.23 4.59 5.00
C ALA A 16 -4.56 3.87 5.30
N LEU A 17 -4.49 2.59 5.72
CA LEU A 17 -5.65 1.85 6.21
C LEU A 17 -6.28 2.51 7.43
N ASN A 18 -5.47 2.87 8.44
CA ASN A 18 -5.95 3.54 9.64
C ASN A 18 -6.63 4.88 9.31
N TYR A 19 -6.09 5.64 8.37
CA TYR A 19 -6.70 6.87 7.89
C TYR A 19 -8.08 6.59 7.27
N ALA A 20 -8.16 5.64 6.33
CA ALA A 20 -9.40 5.31 5.62
C ALA A 20 -10.53 4.91 6.60
N ILE A 21 -10.21 4.04 7.57
CA ILE A 21 -11.15 3.61 8.61
C ILE A 21 -11.61 4.81 9.46
N ASN A 22 -10.68 5.65 9.93
CA ASN A 22 -11.00 6.80 10.77
C ASN A 22 -11.74 7.92 10.02
N ASN A 23 -11.58 7.98 8.69
CA ASN A 23 -12.33 8.86 7.81
C ASN A 23 -13.78 8.38 7.55
N GLY A 24 -14.13 7.19 8.05
CA GLY A 24 -15.47 6.60 7.91
C GLY A 24 -15.69 5.89 6.58
N ASP A 25 -14.61 5.54 5.86
CA ASP A 25 -14.71 4.76 4.63
C ASP A 25 -14.88 3.26 4.91
N ASP A 26 -15.59 2.60 4.00
CA ASP A 26 -15.88 1.17 4.06
C ASP A 26 -14.73 0.43 3.36
N VAL A 27 -13.71 0.07 4.13
CA VAL A 27 -12.52 -0.64 3.62
C VAL A 27 -12.86 -2.13 3.51
N GLU A 28 -13.26 -2.57 2.32
CA GLU A 28 -13.69 -3.96 2.09
C GLU A 28 -12.53 -4.90 1.77
N TYR A 29 -11.44 -4.39 1.19
CA TYR A 29 -10.31 -5.23 0.73
C TYR A 29 -8.95 -4.59 0.98
N LEU A 30 -7.95 -5.43 1.23
CA LEU A 30 -6.54 -5.10 1.06
C LEU A 30 -6.08 -5.63 -0.30
N LEU A 31 -5.21 -4.90 -1.00
CA LEU A 31 -4.59 -5.35 -2.24
C LEU A 31 -3.08 -5.41 -2.04
N SER A 32 -2.48 -6.60 -2.14
CA SER A 32 -1.04 -6.80 -1.99
C SER A 32 -0.43 -7.33 -3.28
N ILE A 33 0.66 -6.69 -3.72
CA ILE A 33 1.44 -7.14 -4.87
C ILE A 33 2.65 -7.96 -4.36
N LYS A 34 2.65 -9.27 -4.63
CA LYS A 34 3.73 -10.19 -4.26
C LYS A 34 4.66 -10.38 -5.46
N SER A 35 5.79 -9.66 -5.44
CA SER A 35 6.86 -9.82 -6.42
C SER A 35 7.64 -11.11 -6.19
N GLN A 36 7.94 -11.85 -7.26
CA GLN A 36 8.91 -12.95 -7.23
C GLN A 36 10.38 -12.46 -7.30
N ASN A 37 10.58 -11.20 -7.68
CA ASN A 37 11.87 -10.54 -7.67
C ASN A 37 12.10 -9.86 -6.32
N ASP A 38 13.15 -10.27 -5.61
CA ASP A 38 13.51 -9.74 -4.28
C ASP A 38 13.97 -8.26 -4.32
N GLU A 39 14.27 -7.72 -5.51
CA GLU A 39 14.76 -6.35 -5.73
C GLU A 39 13.75 -5.46 -6.51
N SER A 40 12.44 -5.74 -6.48
CA SER A 40 11.45 -4.90 -7.19
C SER A 40 11.56 -3.42 -6.79
N TYR A 41 11.65 -2.54 -7.80
CA TYR A 41 11.74 -1.09 -7.61
C TYR A 41 10.39 -0.45 -7.20
N MET A 42 9.26 -1.13 -7.42
CA MET A 42 7.93 -0.58 -7.17
C MET A 42 7.30 -1.08 -5.87
N PHE A 43 7.55 -2.32 -5.46
CA PHE A 43 6.82 -2.95 -4.35
C PHE A 43 7.73 -3.30 -3.18
N HIS A 44 7.17 -3.21 -1.97
CA HIS A 44 7.87 -3.60 -0.75
C HIS A 44 7.93 -5.13 -0.69
N VAL A 45 9.11 -5.67 -0.94
CA VAL A 45 9.38 -7.11 -0.90
C VAL A 45 9.54 -7.65 0.53
N PRO A 46 10.22 -6.96 1.48
CA PRO A 46 10.49 -7.54 2.79
C PRO A 46 9.19 -7.93 3.51
N ASN A 47 9.12 -9.17 3.97
CA ASN A 47 8.01 -9.69 4.76
C ASN A 47 6.63 -9.59 4.11
N ILE A 48 6.53 -9.50 2.77
CA ILE A 48 5.23 -9.43 2.09
C ILE A 48 4.37 -10.68 2.32
N HIS A 49 4.97 -11.80 2.72
CA HIS A 49 4.25 -13.01 3.14
C HIS A 49 3.56 -12.88 4.51
N LEU A 50 3.91 -11.86 5.32
CA LEU A 50 3.27 -11.58 6.61
C LEU A 50 2.00 -10.74 6.47
N THR A 51 1.72 -10.18 5.29
CA THR A 51 0.48 -9.40 5.07
C THR A 51 -0.76 -10.27 5.23
N ASP A 52 -0.66 -11.57 4.99
CA ASP A 52 -1.74 -12.54 5.20
C ASP A 52 -2.13 -12.62 6.69
N LEU A 53 -1.13 -12.67 7.58
CA LEU A 53 -1.34 -12.66 9.03
C LEU A 53 -1.90 -11.31 9.51
N GLN A 54 -1.45 -10.21 8.92
CA GLN A 54 -1.99 -8.88 9.23
C GLN A 54 -3.44 -8.75 8.77
N SER A 55 -3.76 -9.22 7.56
CA SER A 55 -5.13 -9.28 7.03
C SER A 55 -6.06 -10.08 7.94
N GLU A 56 -5.62 -11.26 8.39
CA GLU A 56 -6.36 -12.08 9.35
C GLU A 56 -6.60 -11.34 10.68
N ALA A 57 -5.56 -10.71 11.22
CA ALA A 57 -5.65 -9.97 12.48
C ALA A 57 -6.55 -8.72 12.39
N ILE A 58 -6.56 -8.05 11.24
CA ILE A 58 -7.40 -6.87 10.96
C ILE A 58 -8.85 -7.29 10.68
N GLY A 59 -9.06 -8.48 10.11
CA GLY A 59 -10.38 -8.98 9.71
C GLY A 59 -10.86 -8.43 8.35
N ILE A 60 -9.96 -7.90 7.52
CA ILE A 60 -10.25 -7.43 6.15
C ILE A 60 -9.60 -8.39 5.16
N PRO A 61 -10.33 -8.95 4.18
CA PRO A 61 -9.77 -9.88 3.21
C PRO A 61 -8.70 -9.24 2.32
N ILE A 62 -7.67 -10.02 2.00
CA ILE A 62 -6.57 -9.60 1.12
C ILE A 62 -6.70 -10.23 -0.26
N ILE A 63 -6.57 -9.40 -1.30
CA ILE A 63 -6.43 -9.79 -2.69
C ILE A 63 -4.94 -9.75 -3.01
N GLU A 64 -4.42 -10.88 -3.48
CA GLU A 64 -3.03 -11.01 -3.85
C GLU A 64 -2.88 -11.02 -5.37
N VAL A 65 -1.98 -10.16 -5.87
CA VAL A 65 -1.55 -10.19 -7.25
C VAL A 65 -0.08 -10.60 -7.27
N LYS A 66 0.25 -11.61 -8.06
CA LYS A 66 1.63 -12.05 -8.27
C LYS A 66 2.22 -11.28 -9.43
N THR A 67 3.45 -10.80 -9.27
CA THR A 67 4.20 -10.17 -10.37
C THR A 67 5.58 -10.80 -10.52
N ALA A 68 6.08 -10.87 -11.75
CA ALA A 68 7.47 -11.23 -12.01
C ALA A 68 8.46 -10.14 -11.55
N GLY A 69 7.97 -8.94 -11.20
CA GLY A 69 8.79 -7.81 -10.79
C GLY A 69 9.65 -7.27 -11.93
N VAL A 70 9.19 -7.47 -13.16
CA VAL A 70 9.79 -6.89 -14.36
C VAL A 70 9.22 -5.48 -14.51
N LYS A 71 10.12 -4.51 -14.59
CA LYS A 71 9.77 -3.09 -14.70
C LYS A 71 8.79 -2.87 -15.86
N GLU A 72 7.75 -2.08 -15.60
CA GLU A 72 6.61 -1.80 -16.49
C GLU A 72 5.62 -2.98 -16.68
N GLU A 73 6.03 -4.25 -16.62
CA GLU A 73 5.08 -5.39 -16.59
C GLU A 73 4.33 -5.44 -15.27
N GLU A 74 5.02 -5.12 -14.17
CA GLU A 74 4.46 -5.04 -12.82
C GLU A 74 3.32 -4.00 -12.69
N LEU A 75 3.24 -3.05 -13.63
CA LEU A 75 2.12 -2.10 -13.72
C LEU A 75 0.87 -2.73 -14.30
N GLU A 76 1.00 -3.62 -15.27
CA GLU A 76 -0.15 -4.32 -15.83
C GLU A 76 -0.68 -5.34 -14.80
N ASP A 77 0.20 -5.98 -14.04
CA ASP A 77 -0.20 -6.83 -12.92
C ASP A 77 -1.00 -6.03 -11.87
N LEU A 78 -0.50 -4.85 -11.46
CA LEU A 78 -1.25 -3.95 -10.56
C LEU A 78 -2.60 -3.53 -11.17
N LYS A 79 -2.65 -3.29 -12.48
CA LYS A 79 -3.88 -2.94 -13.19
C LYS A 79 -4.91 -4.07 -13.14
N GLU A 80 -4.49 -5.33 -13.24
CA GLU A 80 -5.39 -6.48 -13.04
C GLU A 80 -5.97 -6.50 -11.62
N GLY A 81 -5.16 -6.18 -10.61
CA GLY A 81 -5.64 -5.98 -9.23
C GLY A 81 -6.72 -4.89 -9.14
N PHE A 82 -6.52 -3.76 -9.81
CA PHE A 82 -7.51 -2.68 -9.86
C PHE A 82 -8.78 -3.09 -10.61
N LYS A 83 -8.67 -3.82 -11.73
CA LYS A 83 -9.83 -4.36 -12.46
C LYS A 83 -10.64 -5.29 -11.57
N GLN A 84 -9.98 -6.16 -10.80
CA GLN A 84 -10.64 -7.05 -9.84
C GLN A 84 -11.39 -6.25 -8.77
N LEU A 85 -10.73 -5.28 -8.13
CA LEU A 85 -11.39 -4.39 -7.16
C LEU A 85 -12.59 -3.66 -7.77
N LYS A 86 -12.45 -3.14 -9.00
CA LYS A 86 -13.54 -2.45 -9.68
C LYS A 86 -14.73 -3.37 -9.92
N SER A 87 -14.50 -4.62 -10.30
CA SER A 87 -15.56 -5.63 -10.46
C SER A 87 -16.29 -5.99 -9.16
N LEU A 88 -15.63 -5.78 -8.01
CA LEU A 88 -16.22 -5.95 -6.68
C LEU A 88 -16.96 -4.69 -6.18
N GLY A 89 -16.98 -3.62 -6.97
CA GLY A 89 -17.68 -2.38 -6.63
C GLY A 89 -16.84 -1.40 -5.81
N ILE A 90 -15.52 -1.56 -5.77
CA ILE A 90 -14.63 -0.60 -5.12
C ILE A 90 -14.56 0.71 -5.93
N GLU A 91 -14.62 1.81 -5.19
CA GLU A 91 -14.66 3.18 -5.71
C GLU A 91 -13.35 3.93 -5.48
N ALA A 92 -12.63 3.60 -4.39
CA ALA A 92 -11.34 4.21 -4.07
C ALA A 92 -10.26 3.19 -3.65
N ILE A 93 -9.00 3.52 -3.94
CA ILE A 93 -7.81 2.82 -3.49
C ILE A 93 -6.92 3.78 -2.69
N TYR A 94 -6.72 3.45 -1.42
CA TYR A 94 -5.81 4.16 -0.54
C TYR A 94 -4.37 3.66 -0.73
N THR A 95 -3.39 4.55 -0.71
CA THR A 95 -1.97 4.21 -0.85
C THR A 95 -1.12 4.86 0.24
N GLY A 96 -0.05 4.17 0.65
CA GLY A 96 0.96 4.69 1.58
C GLY A 96 2.01 5.59 0.93
N ALA A 97 1.71 6.25 -0.20
CA ALA A 97 2.69 7.10 -0.88
C ALA A 97 3.01 8.36 -0.05
N LEU A 98 4.30 8.58 0.25
CA LEU A 98 4.78 9.75 1.02
C LEU A 98 5.44 10.82 0.14
N PHE A 99 6.49 10.46 -0.62
CA PHE A 99 7.30 11.43 -1.39
C PHE A 99 7.66 10.97 -2.82
N SER A 100 7.52 9.68 -3.15
CA SER A 100 7.90 9.18 -4.47
C SER A 100 6.85 9.55 -5.54
N THR A 101 7.13 10.62 -6.29
CA THR A 101 6.26 11.06 -7.39
C THR A 101 6.18 9.99 -8.48
N TYR A 102 7.26 9.23 -8.66
CA TYR A 102 7.36 8.14 -9.61
C TYR A 102 6.33 7.03 -9.32
N GLN A 103 6.19 6.62 -8.06
CA GLN A 103 5.22 5.60 -7.65
C GLN A 103 3.79 6.15 -7.69
N LYS A 104 3.58 7.32 -7.06
CA LYS A 104 2.25 7.94 -6.97
C LYS A 104 1.62 8.19 -8.35
N SER A 105 2.35 8.83 -9.26
CA SER A 105 1.81 9.16 -10.60
C SER A 105 1.39 7.94 -11.41
N ARG A 106 2.10 6.81 -11.27
CA ARG A 106 1.75 5.56 -11.94
C ARG A 106 0.50 4.92 -11.35
N ILE A 107 0.41 4.87 -10.02
CA ILE A 107 -0.76 4.34 -9.32
C ILE A 107 -2.00 5.18 -9.66
N GLU A 108 -1.90 6.51 -9.58
CA GLU A 108 -2.99 7.43 -9.91
C GLU A 108 -3.44 7.26 -11.36
N ARG A 109 -2.50 7.18 -12.32
CA ARG A 109 -2.83 6.95 -13.72
C ARG A 109 -3.58 5.64 -13.94
N LEU A 110 -3.10 4.54 -13.34
CA LEU A 110 -3.75 3.24 -13.47
C LEU A 110 -5.13 3.21 -12.82
N ALA A 111 -5.27 3.83 -11.64
CA ALA A 111 -6.55 3.92 -10.95
C ALA A 111 -7.57 4.73 -11.77
N ASP A 112 -7.16 5.87 -12.33
CA ASP A 112 -7.98 6.72 -13.20
C ASP A 112 -8.43 5.97 -14.47
N GLU A 113 -7.53 5.23 -15.12
CA GLU A 113 -7.87 4.39 -16.28
C GLU A 113 -8.96 3.32 -15.98
N ILE A 114 -9.03 2.84 -14.74
CA ILE A 114 -10.02 1.85 -14.27
C ILE A 114 -11.26 2.52 -13.66
N GLY A 115 -11.21 3.83 -13.41
CA GLY A 115 -12.27 4.59 -12.75
C GLY A 115 -12.35 4.31 -11.24
N ILE A 116 -11.20 4.15 -10.58
CA ILE A 116 -11.06 4.09 -9.12
C ILE A 116 -10.33 5.37 -8.68
N GLU A 117 -10.80 6.03 -7.62
CA GLU A 117 -10.12 7.18 -7.04
C GLU A 117 -8.89 6.74 -6.24
N ALA A 118 -7.70 7.24 -6.57
CA ALA A 118 -6.49 6.98 -5.80
C ALA A 118 -6.27 8.05 -4.73
N ILE A 119 -6.16 7.64 -3.46
CA ILE A 119 -6.05 8.55 -2.31
C ILE A 119 -4.75 8.26 -1.55
N SER A 120 -3.91 9.29 -1.37
CA SER A 120 -2.64 9.19 -0.63
C SER A 120 -2.64 10.17 0.54
N PRO A 121 -3.13 9.76 1.74
CA PRO A 121 -3.49 10.69 2.81
C PRO A 121 -2.30 11.45 3.40
N TYR A 122 -1.10 10.88 3.32
CA TYR A 122 0.13 11.46 3.90
C TYR A 122 1.11 11.95 2.82
N TRP A 123 0.62 12.24 1.61
CA TRP A 123 1.45 12.76 0.53
C TRP A 123 2.05 14.11 0.91
N HIS A 124 3.39 14.21 0.86
CA HIS A 124 4.16 15.38 1.33
C HIS A 124 3.91 15.79 2.78
N ALA A 125 3.46 14.88 3.65
CA ALA A 125 3.45 15.14 5.09
C ALA A 125 4.89 15.41 5.58
N ASP A 126 5.04 16.31 6.55
CA ASP A 126 6.35 16.52 7.17
C ASP A 126 6.85 15.22 7.79
N PRO A 127 8.09 14.76 7.50
CA PRO A 127 8.55 13.46 7.97
C PRO A 127 8.57 13.31 9.49
N LYS A 128 8.86 14.39 10.24
CA LYS A 128 8.90 14.34 11.70
C LYS A 128 7.49 14.26 12.25
N GLU A 129 6.59 15.13 11.79
CA GLU A 129 5.18 15.10 12.21
C GLU A 129 4.51 13.77 11.86
N TYR A 130 4.84 13.19 10.70
CA TYR A 130 4.34 11.89 10.30
C TYR A 130 4.83 10.78 11.25
N MET A 131 6.10 10.76 11.61
CA MET A 131 6.63 9.77 12.55
C MET A 131 6.07 9.94 13.97
N ASP A 132 5.91 11.18 14.43
CA ASP A 132 5.24 11.48 15.71
C ASP A 132 3.80 10.93 15.68
N LEU A 133 3.05 11.16 14.59
CA LEU A 133 1.71 10.62 14.39
C LEU A 133 1.66 9.09 14.44
N VAL A 134 2.63 8.39 13.81
CA VAL A 134 2.71 6.92 13.85
C VAL A 134 2.83 6.43 15.29
N ILE A 135 3.70 7.07 16.08
CA ILE A 135 3.95 6.71 17.49
C ILE A 135 2.72 7.02 18.34
N ASP A 136 2.16 8.22 18.21
CA ASP A 136 1.01 8.69 18.99
C ASP A 136 -0.26 7.89 18.70
N SER A 137 -0.37 7.32 17.50
CA SER A 137 -1.43 6.38 17.12
C SER A 137 -1.31 5.01 17.80
N GLY A 138 -0.25 4.76 18.57
CA GLY A 138 -0.04 3.53 19.32
C GLY A 138 0.47 2.34 18.49
N PHE A 139 0.91 2.58 17.24
CA PHE A 139 1.44 1.52 16.39
C PHE A 139 2.78 1.02 16.91
N LYS A 140 2.94 -0.31 16.93
CA LYS A 140 4.22 -0.96 17.15
C LYS A 140 4.88 -1.24 15.81
N VAL A 141 5.89 -0.46 15.48
CA VAL A 141 6.62 -0.57 14.21
C VAL A 141 7.98 -1.22 14.46
N ILE A 142 8.32 -2.21 13.64
CA ILE A 142 9.61 -2.89 13.67
C ILE A 142 10.37 -2.51 12.40
N ILE A 143 11.63 -2.09 12.55
CA ILE A 143 12.53 -1.88 11.42
C ILE A 143 12.96 -3.26 10.92
N SER A 144 12.52 -3.64 9.73
CA SER A 144 12.81 -4.95 9.13
C SER A 144 13.94 -4.92 8.09
N GLY A 145 14.51 -3.75 7.82
CA GLY A 145 15.61 -3.56 6.89
C GLY A 145 16.05 -2.11 6.83
N VAL A 146 17.34 -1.88 6.60
CA VAL A 146 17.96 -0.56 6.45
C VAL A 146 18.85 -0.58 5.21
N PHE A 147 18.79 0.50 4.42
CA PHE A 147 19.51 0.62 3.13
C PHE A 147 20.03 2.05 2.93
N ALA A 148 20.60 2.63 3.97
CA ALA A 148 21.15 3.97 3.94
C ALA A 148 22.45 4.02 4.74
N ASP A 149 23.42 4.79 4.25
CA ASP A 149 24.68 5.01 4.97
C ASP A 149 24.41 5.63 6.35
N GLY A 150 25.11 5.13 7.37
CA GLY A 150 24.92 5.51 8.77
C GLY A 150 23.88 4.69 9.56
N LEU A 151 23.16 3.75 8.93
CA LEU A 151 22.34 2.75 9.63
C LEU A 151 23.04 1.39 9.59
N ASP A 152 23.37 0.84 10.75
CA ASP A 152 24.04 -0.45 10.94
C ASP A 152 23.08 -1.60 11.32
N GLU A 153 23.63 -2.79 11.56
CA GLU A 153 22.93 -4.02 11.98
C GLU A 153 22.49 -4.01 13.45
#